data_AF-A0AAJ1Z2I6-F1
#
_entry.id   AF-A0AAJ1Z2I6-F1
#
_cell.length_a   1.000
_cell.length_b   1.000
_cell.length_c   1.000
_cell.angle_alpha   90.00
_cell.angle_beta   90.00
_cell.angle_gamma   90.00
#
_symmetry.space_group_name_H-M   'P 1'
#
loop_
_entity.id
_entity.type
_entity.pdbx_description
1 polymer ?
#
loop_
_entity_poly.entity_id
_entity_poly.type
_entity_poly.pdbx_seq_one_letter_code
_entity_poly.pdbx_strand_id
1 'polypeptide(L)'
;MVVYKVGGFNFSGKYDCWDGSINVNCSVSFFEQKKIEIKGYLESNQPLTKESYNTLCYLKEHFDIVYENILKGLFELQCKDLMSYEIYNENDHSFSPITFNNMEEIHPYIGTPTFEILPDYTKDNYAYFAISFDEGCLLSIEHGLIALFFKNDMIHIQPSDSYCMLQMLMDYEEDCVKWQKDFWLVCFELAKNNLLNDRELVRAKWLKSK
;
A
#
# COMPACT_ATOMS: atom_id res chain seq x y z
N MET A 1 -10.17 25.06 18.44
CA MET A 1 -9.37 24.10 17.64
C MET A 1 -9.91 22.72 17.95
N VAL A 2 -10.44 22.00 16.97
CA VAL A 2 -10.93 20.62 17.18
C VAL A 2 -9.69 19.71 17.24
N VAL A 3 -9.58 18.90 18.29
CA VAL A 3 -8.50 17.93 18.44
C VAL A 3 -9.07 16.56 18.09
N TYR A 4 -8.66 16.02 16.95
CA TYR A 4 -9.04 14.67 16.52
C TYR A 4 -8.24 13.62 17.30
N LYS A 5 -8.88 12.50 17.63
CA LYS A 5 -8.27 11.38 18.38
C LYS A 5 -8.75 10.06 17.83
N VAL A 6 -7.83 9.09 17.72
CA VAL A 6 -8.12 7.71 17.34
C VAL A 6 -7.60 6.80 18.44
N GLY A 7 -8.47 5.98 19.02
CA GLY A 7 -8.06 5.06 20.09
C GLY A 7 -6.99 4.08 19.58
N GLY A 8 -5.89 3.97 20.33
CA GLY A 8 -4.74 3.12 19.99
C GLY A 8 -3.65 3.82 19.16
N PHE A 9 -3.92 5.02 18.64
CA PHE A 9 -2.99 5.78 17.79
C PHE A 9 -2.72 7.16 18.40
N ASN A 10 -1.50 7.37 18.91
CA ASN A 10 -1.17 8.50 19.77
C ASN A 10 0.11 9.20 19.32
N PHE A 11 0.25 10.46 19.70
CA PHE A 11 1.50 11.18 19.50
C PHE A 11 2.59 10.64 20.45
N SER A 12 3.72 10.28 19.88
CA SER A 12 4.91 9.80 20.56
C SER A 12 5.97 10.89 20.58
N GLY A 13 6.07 11.61 21.70
CA GLY A 13 7.07 12.68 21.85
C GLY A 13 8.53 12.19 21.80
N LYS A 14 8.77 10.87 21.89
CA LYS A 14 10.10 10.28 21.71
C LYS A 14 10.54 10.27 20.24
N TYR A 15 9.60 10.01 19.33
CA TYR A 15 9.86 9.87 17.90
C TYR A 15 9.37 11.07 17.08
N ASP A 16 8.77 12.06 17.74
CA ASP A 16 8.17 13.26 17.12
C ASP A 16 7.16 12.94 16.01
N CYS A 17 6.43 11.83 16.16
CA CYS A 17 5.45 11.33 15.20
C CYS A 17 4.22 10.75 15.90
N TRP A 18 3.17 10.43 15.14
CA TRP A 18 2.06 9.63 15.64
C TRP A 18 2.30 8.16 15.34
N ASP A 19 2.14 7.31 16.34
CA ASP A 19 2.33 5.86 16.22
C ASP A 19 1.27 5.08 17.02
N GLY A 20 1.20 3.77 16.77
CA GLY A 20 0.41 2.85 17.55
C GLY A 20 -0.31 1.83 16.68
N SER A 21 -1.53 1.47 17.08
CA SER A 21 -2.32 0.45 16.40
C SER A 21 -3.79 0.83 16.30
N ILE A 22 -4.46 0.32 15.28
CA ILE A 22 -5.91 0.42 15.12
C ILE A 22 -6.51 -0.96 14.89
N ASN A 23 -7.72 -1.15 15.39
CA ASN A 23 -8.52 -2.34 15.07
C ASN A 23 -9.30 -2.08 13.78
N VAL A 24 -9.10 -2.94 12.79
CA VAL A 24 -9.71 -2.83 11.45
C VAL A 24 -10.59 -4.04 11.16
N ASN A 25 -11.62 -3.86 10.34
CA ASN A 25 -12.40 -4.99 9.80
C ASN A 25 -11.56 -5.76 8.78
N CYS A 26 -11.69 -7.08 8.77
CA CYS A 26 -10.95 -7.93 7.83
C CYS A 26 -11.80 -9.13 7.39
N SER A 27 -11.43 -9.74 6.27
CA SER A 27 -12.08 -10.98 5.82
C SER A 27 -11.72 -12.14 6.74
N VAL A 28 -12.73 -12.87 7.22
CA VAL A 28 -12.56 -14.09 8.02
C VAL A 28 -11.84 -15.18 7.23
N SER A 29 -11.97 -15.20 5.90
CA SER A 29 -11.30 -16.19 5.05
C SER A 29 -9.78 -16.05 5.07
N PHE A 30 -9.27 -14.85 5.32
CA PHE A 30 -7.84 -14.57 5.37
C PHE A 30 -7.31 -14.59 6.79
N PHE A 31 -8.03 -13.99 7.75
CA PHE A 31 -7.49 -13.76 9.08
C PHE A 31 -8.12 -14.64 10.17
N GLU A 32 -9.05 -15.52 9.83
CA GLU A 32 -9.82 -16.38 10.76
C GLU A 32 -10.68 -15.62 11.79
N GLN A 33 -10.65 -14.28 11.74
CA GLN A 33 -11.37 -13.39 12.63
C GLN A 33 -11.93 -12.18 11.86
N LYS A 34 -12.90 -11.49 12.47
CA LYS A 34 -13.59 -10.35 11.84
C LYS A 34 -12.84 -9.03 11.98
N LYS A 35 -11.92 -8.96 12.94
CA LYS A 35 -11.10 -7.78 13.22
C LYS A 35 -9.69 -8.20 13.57
N ILE A 36 -8.73 -7.49 13.01
CA ILE A 36 -7.31 -7.61 13.37
C ILE A 36 -6.83 -6.26 13.89
N GLU A 37 -5.76 -6.31 14.69
CA GLU A 37 -4.98 -5.13 15.01
C GLU A 37 -3.90 -4.95 13.94
N ILE A 38 -3.79 -3.75 13.37
CA ILE A 38 -2.68 -3.37 12.50
C ILE A 38 -1.92 -2.21 13.13
N LYS A 39 -0.59 -2.28 13.08
CA LYS A 39 0.29 -1.20 13.51
C LYS A 39 0.42 -0.15 12.41
N GLY A 40 0.67 1.07 12.79
CA GLY A 40 1.04 2.09 11.82
C GLY A 40 1.59 3.35 12.43
N TYR A 41 1.87 4.30 11.56
CA TYR A 41 2.43 5.60 11.93
C TYR A 41 1.99 6.72 10.98
N LEU A 42 2.28 7.94 11.39
CA LEU A 42 2.14 9.17 10.61
C LEU A 42 3.28 10.08 11.04
N GLU A 43 4.18 10.40 10.11
CA GLU A 43 5.33 11.27 10.34
C GLU A 43 4.90 12.74 10.40
N SER A 44 4.45 13.17 11.58
CA SER A 44 4.13 14.57 11.85
C SER A 44 4.18 14.88 13.34
N ASN A 45 4.70 16.06 13.67
CA ASN A 45 4.66 16.62 15.02
C ASN A 45 3.46 17.54 15.27
N GLN A 46 2.57 17.67 14.29
CA GLN A 46 1.35 18.45 14.40
C GLN A 46 0.18 17.59 14.90
N PRO A 47 -0.87 18.20 15.49
CA PRO A 47 -2.12 17.50 15.74
C PRO A 47 -2.67 16.84 14.48
N LEU A 48 -3.32 15.68 14.63
CA LEU A 48 -4.01 15.01 13.51
C LEU A 48 -4.89 16.00 12.75
N THR A 49 -4.71 16.06 11.44
CA THR A 49 -5.57 16.83 10.54
C THR A 49 -6.92 16.12 10.40
N LYS A 50 -7.90 16.83 9.84
CA LYS A 50 -9.22 16.24 9.54
C LYS A 50 -9.08 15.12 8.50
N GLU A 51 -8.21 15.32 7.53
CA GLU A 51 -7.90 14.41 6.44
C GLU A 51 -7.29 13.11 6.97
N SER A 52 -6.26 13.19 7.82
CA SER A 52 -5.64 12.03 8.45
C SER A 52 -6.61 11.29 9.37
N TYR A 53 -7.41 12.02 10.15
CA TYR A 53 -8.45 11.41 10.99
C TYR A 53 -9.49 10.66 10.15
N ASN A 54 -9.99 11.26 9.08
CA ASN A 54 -10.96 10.63 8.18
C ASN A 54 -10.38 9.38 7.53
N THR A 55 -9.10 9.41 7.10
CA THR A 55 -8.43 8.24 6.52
C THR A 55 -8.24 7.11 7.54
N LEU A 56 -7.87 7.42 8.79
CA LEU A 56 -7.80 6.41 9.86
C LEU A 56 -9.17 5.78 10.13
N CYS A 57 -10.23 6.59 10.20
CA CYS A 57 -11.60 6.08 10.35
C CYS A 57 -12.02 5.20 9.15
N TYR A 58 -11.67 5.62 7.94
CA TYR A 58 -11.95 4.87 6.72
C TYR A 58 -11.26 3.51 6.73
N LEU A 59 -9.97 3.47 7.07
CA LEU A 59 -9.18 2.25 7.11
C LEU A 59 -9.75 1.25 8.14
N LYS A 60 -10.24 1.72 9.28
CA LYS A 60 -10.91 0.85 10.27
C LYS A 60 -12.13 0.13 9.71
N GLU A 61 -12.84 0.75 8.81
CA GLU A 61 -14.10 0.23 8.26
C GLU A 61 -13.89 -0.62 7.00
N HIS A 62 -12.88 -0.30 6.18
CA HIS A 62 -12.73 -0.80 4.81
C HIS A 62 -11.41 -1.54 4.53
N PHE A 63 -10.64 -1.90 5.56
CA PHE A 63 -9.38 -2.62 5.38
C PHE A 63 -9.53 -3.96 4.64
N ASP A 64 -10.67 -4.65 4.79
CA ASP A 64 -10.99 -5.85 4.02
C ASP A 64 -10.92 -5.62 2.50
N ILE A 65 -11.50 -4.51 2.02
CA ILE A 65 -11.50 -4.14 0.60
C ILE A 65 -10.10 -3.74 0.15
N VAL A 66 -9.39 -2.94 0.96
CA VAL A 66 -8.01 -2.53 0.68
C VAL A 66 -7.10 -3.74 0.54
N TYR A 67 -7.18 -4.67 1.50
CA TYR A 67 -6.39 -5.89 1.51
C TYR A 67 -6.71 -6.80 0.32
N GLU A 68 -7.99 -6.97 -0.01
CA GLU A 68 -8.40 -7.75 -1.18
C GLU A 68 -7.86 -7.13 -2.48
N ASN A 69 -7.83 -5.80 -2.61
CA ASN A 69 -7.26 -5.13 -3.78
C ASN A 69 -5.75 -5.36 -3.93
N ILE A 70 -5.01 -5.49 -2.81
CA ILE A 70 -3.58 -5.86 -2.83
C ILE A 70 -3.42 -7.27 -3.41
N LEU A 71 -4.15 -8.25 -2.88
CA LEU A 71 -4.08 -9.63 -3.36
C LEU A 71 -4.49 -9.75 -4.84
N LYS A 72 -5.54 -9.04 -5.25
CA LYS A 72 -5.97 -8.96 -6.65
C LYS A 72 -4.90 -8.37 -7.55
N GLY A 73 -4.26 -7.26 -7.14
CA GLY A 73 -3.22 -6.61 -7.92
C GLY A 73 -2.01 -7.53 -8.14
N LEU A 74 -1.55 -8.20 -7.08
CA LEU A 74 -0.46 -9.18 -7.17
C LEU A 74 -0.83 -10.35 -8.10
N PHE A 75 -2.04 -10.90 -7.95
CA PHE A 75 -2.51 -11.98 -8.82
C PHE A 75 -2.64 -11.52 -10.28
N GLU A 76 -3.12 -10.31 -10.53
CA GLU A 76 -3.27 -9.74 -11.86
C GLU A 76 -1.91 -9.53 -12.55
N LEU A 77 -0.88 -9.11 -11.82
CA LEU A 77 0.49 -9.03 -12.34
C LEU A 77 0.98 -10.39 -12.86
N GLN A 78 0.71 -11.47 -12.12
CA GLN A 78 1.04 -12.82 -12.56
C GLN A 78 0.23 -13.22 -13.80
N CYS A 79 -1.10 -13.03 -13.79
CA CYS A 79 -1.96 -13.42 -14.90
C CYS A 79 -1.64 -12.70 -16.21
N LYS A 80 -1.13 -11.46 -16.14
CA LYS A 80 -0.70 -10.68 -17.30
C LYS A 80 0.74 -10.96 -17.72
N ASP A 81 1.44 -11.90 -17.07
CA ASP A 81 2.84 -12.22 -17.31
C ASP A 81 3.71 -10.95 -17.14
N LEU A 82 3.37 -10.12 -16.15
CA LEU A 82 4.11 -8.90 -15.80
C LEU A 82 5.05 -9.12 -14.60
N MET A 83 4.77 -10.14 -13.79
CA MET A 83 5.58 -10.51 -12.64
C MET A 83 5.59 -12.03 -12.47
N SER A 84 6.77 -12.57 -12.19
CA SER A 84 6.96 -13.95 -11.74
C SER A 84 7.34 -13.92 -10.27
N TYR A 85 6.77 -14.84 -9.49
CA TYR A 85 7.00 -14.90 -8.05
C TYR A 85 7.96 -16.03 -7.68
N GLU A 86 8.78 -15.75 -6.68
CA GLU A 86 9.58 -16.74 -5.96
C GLU A 86 9.24 -16.60 -4.47
N ILE A 87 9.23 -17.72 -3.77
CA ILE A 87 9.09 -17.77 -2.31
C ILE A 87 10.45 -17.99 -1.72
N TYR A 88 10.80 -17.14 -0.77
CA TYR A 88 11.96 -17.33 0.08
C TYR A 88 11.71 -18.40 1.16
N ASN A 89 12.67 -19.32 1.31
CA ASN A 89 12.69 -20.29 2.40
C ASN A 89 13.68 -19.85 3.47
N GLU A 90 13.17 -19.51 4.66
CA GLU A 90 14.00 -19.04 5.78
C GLU A 90 14.97 -20.10 6.32
N ASN A 91 14.70 -21.40 6.11
CA ASN A 91 15.52 -22.47 6.67
C ASN A 91 16.84 -22.66 5.92
N ASP A 92 16.84 -22.45 4.60
CA ASP A 92 17.99 -22.72 3.73
C ASP A 92 18.39 -21.53 2.84
N HIS A 93 17.69 -20.39 2.98
CA HIS A 93 17.91 -19.15 2.23
C HIS A 93 17.75 -19.31 0.71
N SER A 94 17.02 -20.33 0.25
CA SER A 94 16.74 -20.54 -1.16
C SER A 94 15.48 -19.80 -1.63
N PHE A 95 15.39 -19.58 -2.94
CA PHE A 95 14.22 -19.04 -3.61
C PHE A 95 13.61 -20.13 -4.50
N SER A 96 12.30 -20.36 -4.33
CA SER A 96 11.57 -21.36 -5.10
C SER A 96 10.50 -20.68 -5.96
N PRO A 97 10.50 -20.85 -7.29
CA PRO A 97 9.44 -20.33 -8.15
C PRO A 97 8.06 -20.83 -7.71
N ILE A 98 7.07 -19.95 -7.73
CA ILE A 98 5.67 -20.31 -7.48
C ILE A 98 4.76 -19.69 -8.54
N THR A 99 3.64 -20.37 -8.80
CA THR A 99 2.53 -19.85 -9.58
C THR A 99 1.26 -20.06 -8.78
N PHE A 100 0.58 -18.96 -8.48
CA PHE A 100 -0.70 -18.98 -7.76
C PHE A 100 -1.85 -19.31 -8.73
N ASN A 101 -2.83 -20.09 -8.29
CA ASN A 101 -4.04 -20.39 -9.08
C ASN A 101 -5.17 -19.38 -8.86
N ASN A 102 -5.12 -18.68 -7.73
CA ASN A 102 -6.09 -17.66 -7.32
C ASN A 102 -5.40 -16.66 -6.37
N MET A 103 -6.07 -15.54 -6.07
CA MET A 103 -5.50 -14.48 -5.23
C MET A 103 -5.36 -14.90 -3.76
N GLU A 104 -6.20 -15.82 -3.28
CA GLU A 104 -6.23 -16.27 -1.90
C GLU A 104 -4.96 -17.05 -1.53
N GLU A 105 -4.36 -17.77 -2.48
CA GLU A 105 -3.08 -18.49 -2.28
C GLU A 105 -1.89 -17.56 -1.98
N ILE A 106 -2.00 -16.26 -2.25
CA ILE A 106 -0.94 -15.27 -1.99
C ILE A 106 -0.87 -14.87 -0.50
N HIS A 107 -2.02 -14.89 0.20
CA HIS A 107 -2.16 -14.42 1.58
C HIS A 107 -1.07 -14.94 2.55
N PRO A 108 -0.71 -16.24 2.56
CA PRO A 108 0.29 -16.77 3.50
C PRO A 108 1.71 -16.27 3.27
N TYR A 109 2.00 -15.64 2.12
CA TYR A 109 3.36 -15.29 1.70
C TYR A 109 3.67 -13.79 1.77
N ILE A 110 2.65 -12.95 1.95
CA ILE A 110 2.87 -11.49 1.91
C ILE A 110 3.25 -10.90 3.26
N GLY A 111 3.01 -11.58 4.38
CA GLY A 111 3.42 -11.12 5.71
C GLY A 111 2.35 -10.31 6.46
N THR A 112 2.78 -9.60 7.52
CA THR A 112 1.87 -8.84 8.40
C THR A 112 1.71 -7.40 7.92
N PRO A 113 0.48 -6.92 7.72
CA PRO A 113 0.24 -5.55 7.26
C PRO A 113 0.54 -4.51 8.35
N THR A 114 1.22 -3.45 7.96
CA THR A 114 1.29 -2.18 8.68
C THR A 114 0.73 -1.06 7.80
N PHE A 115 0.44 0.11 8.38
CA PHE A 115 -0.01 1.27 7.61
C PHE A 115 0.80 2.53 7.90
N GLU A 116 0.83 3.42 6.91
CA GLU A 116 1.36 4.76 7.03
C GLU A 116 0.32 5.76 6.51
N ILE A 117 0.02 6.79 7.28
CA ILE A 117 -0.79 7.92 6.79
C ILE A 117 0.14 8.99 6.23
N LEU A 118 -0.19 9.51 5.05
CA LEU A 118 0.62 10.48 4.32
C LEU A 118 -0.04 11.87 4.40
N PRO A 119 0.24 12.67 5.45
CA PRO A 119 -0.55 13.85 5.78
C PRO A 119 -0.43 14.99 4.77
N ASP A 120 0.67 15.03 4.01
CA ASP A 120 0.93 16.07 3.01
C ASP A 120 0.28 15.78 1.64
N TYR A 121 -0.25 14.57 1.46
CA TYR A 121 -0.89 14.14 0.22
C TYR A 121 -2.37 13.94 0.50
N THR A 122 -3.20 14.89 0.06
CA THR A 122 -4.62 14.92 0.42
C THR A 122 -5.53 15.21 -0.77
N LYS A 123 -6.72 14.60 -0.76
CA LYS A 123 -7.77 14.77 -1.77
C LYS A 123 -9.14 14.50 -1.15
N ASP A 124 -10.14 15.31 -1.50
CA ASP A 124 -11.54 15.15 -1.08
C ASP A 124 -11.78 14.97 0.44
N ASN A 125 -11.00 15.66 1.29
CA ASN A 125 -10.99 15.53 2.77
C ASN A 125 -10.41 14.20 3.32
N TYR A 126 -9.59 13.50 2.55
CA TYR A 126 -8.86 12.30 2.98
C TYR A 126 -7.38 12.46 2.65
N ALA A 127 -6.52 11.90 3.50
CA ALA A 127 -5.12 11.68 3.19
C ALA A 127 -4.95 10.39 2.38
N TYR A 128 -3.91 10.34 1.55
CA TYR A 128 -3.39 9.09 1.00
C TYR A 128 -2.76 8.26 2.14
N PHE A 129 -2.65 6.96 1.94
CA PHE A 129 -2.02 6.07 2.90
C PHE A 129 -1.34 4.90 2.19
N ALA A 130 -0.35 4.32 2.83
CA ALA A 130 0.32 3.11 2.37
C ALA A 130 0.00 1.93 3.29
N ILE A 131 -0.04 0.73 2.71
CA ILE A 131 -0.04 -0.55 3.42
C ILE A 131 1.28 -1.24 3.08
N SER A 132 2.06 -1.56 4.10
CA SER A 132 3.37 -2.21 3.96
C SER A 132 3.35 -3.61 4.56
N PHE A 133 4.19 -4.47 4.01
CA PHE A 133 4.43 -5.82 4.48
C PHE A 133 5.92 -6.07 4.61
N ASP A 134 6.56 -5.39 5.55
CA ASP A 134 8.00 -5.53 5.77
C ASP A 134 8.33 -6.75 6.64
N GLU A 135 7.42 -7.09 7.56
CA GLU A 135 7.56 -8.21 8.48
C GLU A 135 6.92 -9.49 7.91
N GLY A 136 7.76 -10.50 7.63
CA GLY A 136 7.30 -11.84 7.22
C GLY A 136 6.87 -11.95 5.76
N CYS A 137 7.26 -11.01 4.90
CA CYS A 137 7.02 -11.11 3.46
C CYS A 137 8.01 -12.06 2.82
N LEU A 138 7.53 -13.23 2.41
CA LEU A 138 8.33 -14.25 1.74
C LEU A 138 8.44 -14.03 0.22
N LEU A 139 7.64 -13.11 -0.33
CA LEU A 139 7.69 -12.71 -1.74
C LEU A 139 8.73 -11.61 -2.03
N SER A 140 9.18 -10.87 -1.00
CA SER A 140 10.17 -9.81 -1.13
C SER A 140 10.84 -9.55 0.23
N ILE A 141 11.96 -10.23 0.49
CA ILE A 141 12.59 -10.22 1.83
C ILE A 141 13.43 -8.98 2.13
N GLU A 142 13.96 -8.31 1.10
CA GLU A 142 14.87 -7.17 1.31
C GLU A 142 14.12 -5.87 1.57
N HIS A 143 12.97 -5.70 0.91
CA HIS A 143 12.23 -4.45 0.88
C HIS A 143 10.75 -4.60 1.22
N GLY A 144 10.28 -5.81 1.54
CA GLY A 144 8.87 -6.08 1.72
C GLY A 144 8.06 -5.77 0.45
N LEU A 145 6.76 -5.57 0.62
CA LEU A 145 5.86 -5.03 -0.38
C LEU A 145 5.13 -3.84 0.21
N ILE A 146 4.99 -2.78 -0.57
CA ILE A 146 4.21 -1.61 -0.16
C ILE A 146 3.22 -1.25 -1.26
N ALA A 147 2.00 -0.89 -0.85
CA ALA A 147 0.94 -0.47 -1.72
C ALA A 147 0.37 0.88 -1.27
N LEU A 148 0.32 1.85 -2.19
CA LEU A 148 -0.21 3.20 -1.96
C LEU A 148 -1.68 3.26 -2.38
N PHE A 149 -2.49 3.89 -1.54
CA PHE A 149 -3.93 3.97 -1.68
C PHE A 149 -4.47 5.39 -1.53
N PHE A 150 -5.57 5.63 -2.24
CA PHE A 150 -6.55 6.64 -1.89
C PHE A 150 -7.89 5.97 -1.64
N LYS A 151 -8.33 5.91 -0.38
CA LYS A 151 -9.49 5.08 0.01
C LYS A 151 -9.29 3.62 -0.48
N ASN A 152 -10.20 3.08 -1.27
CA ASN A 152 -10.09 1.74 -1.84
C ASN A 152 -9.30 1.70 -3.16
N ASP A 153 -8.96 2.86 -3.72
CA ASP A 153 -8.25 2.94 -4.99
C ASP A 153 -6.76 2.68 -4.77
N MET A 154 -6.29 1.51 -5.21
CA MET A 154 -4.86 1.20 -5.21
C MET A 154 -4.18 1.99 -6.33
N ILE A 155 -3.34 2.94 -5.93
CA ILE A 155 -2.57 3.76 -6.85
C ILE A 155 -1.40 2.95 -7.35
N HIS A 156 -0.58 2.42 -6.45
CA HIS A 156 0.65 1.74 -6.81
C HIS A 156 0.97 0.58 -5.84
N ILE A 157 1.78 -0.39 -6.29
CA ILE A 157 2.30 -1.50 -5.47
C ILE A 157 3.65 -1.96 -6.03
N GLN A 158 4.67 -2.08 -5.18
CA GLN A 158 6.00 -2.56 -5.56
C GLN A 158 6.83 -2.97 -4.33
N PRO A 159 7.92 -3.75 -4.52
CA PRO A 159 8.91 -3.98 -3.47
C PRO A 159 9.79 -2.74 -3.26
N SER A 160 9.43 -1.88 -2.31
CA SER A 160 10.10 -0.59 -2.06
C SER A 160 9.68 -0.02 -0.69
N ASP A 161 9.94 1.26 -0.46
CA ASP A 161 9.41 2.03 0.66
C ASP A 161 8.49 3.17 0.16
N SER A 162 7.77 3.81 1.09
CA SER A 162 6.81 4.86 0.75
C SER A 162 7.48 6.11 0.20
N TYR A 163 8.67 6.45 0.69
CA TYR A 163 9.43 7.61 0.24
C TYR A 163 9.81 7.48 -1.24
N CYS A 164 10.42 6.37 -1.63
CA CYS A 164 10.80 6.08 -3.00
C CYS A 164 9.57 6.02 -3.92
N MET A 165 8.47 5.43 -3.43
CA MET A 165 7.22 5.39 -4.18
C MET A 165 6.65 6.79 -4.43
N LEU A 166 6.59 7.64 -3.40
CA LEU A 166 6.08 9.00 -3.53
C LEU A 166 6.95 9.86 -4.44
N GLN A 167 8.28 9.75 -4.32
CA GLN A 167 9.21 10.42 -5.24
C GLN A 167 8.95 10.05 -6.69
N MET A 168 8.77 8.76 -6.96
CA MET A 168 8.44 8.30 -8.31
C MET A 168 7.12 8.89 -8.81
N LEU A 169 6.05 8.90 -8.01
CA LEU A 169 4.78 9.48 -8.45
C LEU A 169 4.91 10.98 -8.75
N MET A 170 5.59 11.73 -7.87
CA MET A 170 5.82 13.17 -8.06
C MET A 170 6.64 13.47 -9.33
N ASP A 171 7.57 12.59 -9.69
CA ASP A 171 8.35 12.70 -10.93
C ASP A 171 7.49 12.64 -12.21
N TYR A 172 6.29 12.05 -12.14
CA TYR A 172 5.32 12.02 -13.24
C TYR A 172 4.19 13.05 -13.07
N GLU A 173 3.70 13.29 -11.86
CA GLU A 173 2.68 14.29 -11.56
C GLU A 173 2.84 14.78 -10.12
N GLU A 174 3.26 16.04 -9.95
CA GLU A 174 3.46 16.63 -8.63
C GLU A 174 2.13 16.88 -7.88
N ASP A 175 1.03 17.13 -8.61
CA ASP A 175 -0.29 17.37 -7.99
C ASP A 175 -0.98 16.04 -7.65
N CYS A 176 -0.88 15.63 -6.39
CA CYS A 176 -1.48 14.39 -5.90
C CYS A 176 -3.00 14.31 -6.12
N VAL A 177 -3.71 15.43 -6.25
CA VAL A 177 -5.16 15.43 -6.52
C VAL A 177 -5.47 14.80 -7.88
N LYS A 178 -4.52 14.86 -8.83
CA LYS A 178 -4.66 14.26 -10.16
C LYS A 178 -4.30 12.79 -10.21
N TRP A 179 -3.62 12.24 -9.19
CA TRP A 179 -3.24 10.83 -9.16
C TRP A 179 -4.46 9.93 -9.34
N GLN A 180 -4.32 8.95 -10.22
CA GLN A 180 -5.35 7.96 -10.53
C GLN A 180 -4.93 6.60 -10.02
N LYS A 181 -5.90 5.71 -9.80
CA LYS A 181 -5.63 4.30 -9.53
C LYS A 181 -4.86 3.62 -10.68
N ASP A 182 -4.36 2.42 -10.40
CA ASP A 182 -3.76 1.51 -11.38
C ASP A 182 -2.48 2.05 -12.03
N PHE A 183 -1.77 2.97 -11.36
CA PHE A 183 -0.45 3.41 -11.79
C PHE A 183 0.55 2.25 -11.87
N TRP A 184 0.49 1.33 -10.90
CA TRP A 184 1.28 0.09 -10.91
C TRP A 184 1.17 -0.66 -12.24
N LEU A 185 -0.04 -0.85 -12.75
CA LEU A 185 -0.26 -1.61 -13.98
C LEU A 185 0.39 -0.91 -15.18
N VAL A 186 0.27 0.42 -15.27
CA VAL A 186 0.95 1.21 -16.31
C VAL A 186 2.47 1.04 -16.24
N CYS A 187 3.05 1.11 -15.04
CA CYS A 187 4.49 0.92 -14.83
C CYS A 187 4.96 -0.46 -15.31
N PHE A 188 4.30 -1.52 -14.86
CA PHE A 188 4.68 -2.89 -15.22
C PHE A 188 4.47 -3.18 -16.72
N GLU A 189 3.37 -2.73 -17.32
CA GLU A 189 3.14 -2.90 -18.76
C GLU A 189 4.19 -2.18 -19.61
N LEU A 190 4.59 -0.96 -19.23
CA LEU A 190 5.63 -0.21 -19.94
C LEU A 190 7.03 -0.77 -19.67
N ALA A 191 7.32 -1.25 -18.46
CA ALA A 191 8.57 -1.90 -18.12
C ALA A 191 8.82 -3.15 -18.98
N LYS A 192 7.80 -4.00 -19.15
CA LYS A 192 7.87 -5.20 -20.03
C LYS A 192 8.24 -4.87 -21.48
N ASN A 193 7.90 -3.67 -21.94
CA ASN A 193 8.20 -3.18 -23.29
C ASN A 193 9.46 -2.29 -23.37
N ASN A 194 10.23 -2.15 -22.28
CA ASN A 194 11.36 -1.22 -22.17
C ASN A 194 10.99 0.25 -22.42
N LEU A 195 9.77 0.65 -22.09
CA LEU A 195 9.23 2.00 -22.31
C LEU A 195 9.02 2.80 -21.02
N LEU A 196 9.39 2.25 -19.85
CA LEU A 196 9.18 2.92 -18.55
C LEU A 196 9.95 4.25 -18.44
N ASN A 197 11.06 4.40 -19.15
CA ASN A 197 11.85 5.63 -19.15
C ASN A 197 11.22 6.78 -19.94
N ASP A 198 10.16 6.52 -20.73
CA ASP A 198 9.42 7.56 -21.43
C ASP A 198 8.40 8.22 -20.48
N ARG A 199 8.84 9.28 -19.81
CA ARG A 199 8.05 9.95 -18.77
C ARG A 199 6.72 10.50 -19.29
N GLU A 200 6.71 11.08 -20.48
CA GLU A 200 5.50 11.64 -21.06
C GLU A 200 4.51 10.53 -21.40
N LEU A 201 4.98 9.40 -21.93
CA LEU A 201 4.13 8.24 -22.21
C LEU A 201 3.53 7.64 -20.94
N VAL A 202 4.35 7.43 -19.90
CA VAL A 202 3.89 6.91 -18.60
C VAL A 202 2.79 7.81 -18.04
N ARG A 203 3.07 9.11 -17.92
CA ARG A 203 2.12 10.10 -17.41
C ARG A 203 0.85 10.15 -18.27
N ALA A 204 1.01 10.16 -19.60
CA ALA A 204 -0.12 10.19 -20.52
C ALA A 204 -0.99 8.93 -20.44
N LYS A 205 -0.42 7.74 -20.21
CA LYS A 205 -1.20 6.52 -20.01
C LYS A 205 -1.90 6.51 -18.67
N TRP A 206 -1.20 6.87 -17.60
CA TRP A 206 -1.73 6.87 -16.24
C TRP A 206 -2.89 7.85 -16.05
N LEU A 207 -2.72 9.10 -16.51
CA LEU A 207 -3.71 10.16 -16.30
C LEU A 207 -4.82 10.19 -17.37
N LYS A 208 -4.79 9.29 -18.37
CA LYS A 208 -5.86 9.15 -19.39
C LYS A 208 -7.06 8.32 -18.93
N SER A 209 -7.03 7.81 -17.71
CA SER A 209 -8.09 6.99 -17.15
C SER A 209 -9.41 7.78 -17.09
N LYS A 210 -10.42 7.23 -17.77
CA LYS A 210 -11.77 7.80 -17.97
C LYS A 210 -12.62 7.78 -16.71
#